data_AF-A0A955I2X1-F1
#
_entry.id   AF-A0A955I2X1-F1
#
_cell.length_a   1.000
_cell.length_b   1.000
_cell.length_c   1.000
_cell.angle_alpha   90.00
_cell.angle_beta   90.00
_cell.angle_gamma   90.00
#
_symmetry.space_group_name_H-M   'P 1'
#
loop_
_entity.id
_entity.type
_entity.pdbx_description
1 polymer ?
#
loop_
_entity_poly.entity_id
_entity_poly.type
_entity_poly.pdbx_seq_one_letter_code
_entity_poly.pdbx_strand_id
1 'polypeptide(L)'
;MKKNDSVEKVEQLDLGFKEPLQNKFWGFKSSLAKRLRFVETIRYIRSPAVLILIGISISLNYLLFDYISTGIRELPKQVPFLLNYINLDMRLVNREDLELVWIVSGILTFVSILTTAKIYNRKQYMSYFILIVLTFSLSTTLYKILLLLTEYI
;
A
#
# COMPACT_ATOMS: atom_id res chain seq x y z
N MET A 1 -6.89 -27.12 10.63
CA MET A 1 -7.19 -26.18 11.74
C MET A 1 -7.01 -24.74 11.27
N LYS A 2 -8.10 -24.03 10.97
CA LYS A 2 -8.16 -22.57 10.97
C LYS A 2 -9.61 -22.19 11.28
N LYS A 3 -9.85 -21.88 12.55
CA LYS A 3 -11.14 -21.48 13.09
C LYS A 3 -11.43 -20.09 12.53
N ASN A 4 -12.33 -20.02 11.55
CA ASN A 4 -12.95 -18.75 11.17
C ASN A 4 -13.85 -18.35 12.35
N ASP A 5 -13.36 -17.48 13.22
CA ASP A 5 -14.20 -16.78 14.18
C ASP A 5 -15.02 -15.73 13.40
N SER A 6 -15.98 -16.20 12.61
CA SER A 6 -17.12 -15.38 12.23
C SER A 6 -17.84 -15.06 13.53
N VAL A 7 -17.71 -13.82 13.99
CA VAL A 7 -18.59 -13.26 15.01
C VAL A 7 -19.99 -13.28 14.38
N GLU A 8 -20.68 -14.39 14.55
CA GLU A 8 -22.11 -14.52 14.31
C GLU A 8 -22.76 -13.37 15.07
N LYS A 9 -23.26 -12.38 14.33
CA LYS A 9 -24.24 -11.46 14.89
C LYS A 9 -25.44 -12.35 15.19
N VAL A 10 -25.57 -12.76 16.44
CA VAL A 10 -26.79 -13.40 16.93
C VAL A 10 -27.91 -12.40 16.65
N GLU A 11 -28.66 -12.63 15.57
CA GLU A 11 -29.90 -11.91 15.32
C GLU A 11 -30.82 -12.25 16.47
N GLN A 12 -30.99 -11.30 17.37
CA GLN A 12 -31.89 -11.42 18.50
C GLN A 12 -33.29 -11.65 17.94
N LEU A 13 -33.91 -12.79 18.28
CA LEU A 13 -35.30 -13.05 17.92
C LEU A 13 -36.15 -11.86 18.39
N ASP A 14 -36.78 -11.17 17.44
CA ASP A 14 -37.59 -9.97 17.69
C ASP A 14 -38.93 -10.37 18.31
N LEU A 15 -38.87 -10.77 19.58
CA LEU A 15 -40.01 -11.27 20.37
C LEU A 15 -40.93 -10.13 20.86
N GLY A 16 -40.88 -8.95 20.25
CA GLY A 16 -41.72 -7.80 20.63
C GLY A 16 -41.40 -7.20 22.01
N PHE A 17 -40.33 -7.65 22.69
CA PHE A 17 -39.88 -7.06 23.94
C PHE A 17 -39.16 -5.74 23.65
N LYS A 18 -39.62 -4.65 24.28
CA LYS A 18 -38.94 -3.34 24.23
C LYS A 18 -37.49 -3.50 24.70
N GLU A 19 -36.53 -3.06 23.89
CA GLU A 19 -35.12 -3.04 24.27
C GLU A 19 -34.94 -2.33 25.64
N PRO A 20 -34.21 -2.95 26.59
CA PRO A 20 -33.91 -2.31 27.86
C PRO A 20 -33.11 -1.03 27.61
N LEU A 21 -33.40 0.03 28.38
CA LEU A 21 -32.73 1.33 28.26
C LEU A 21 -31.20 1.21 28.33
N GLN A 22 -30.71 0.21 29.06
CA GLN A 22 -29.29 -0.11 29.15
C GLN A 22 -28.71 -0.49 27.78
N ASN A 23 -29.37 -1.32 26.96
CA ASN A 23 -28.91 -1.67 25.62
C ASN A 23 -28.86 -0.45 24.68
N LYS A 24 -29.87 0.42 24.75
CA LYS A 24 -29.87 1.68 23.99
C LYS A 24 -28.68 2.57 24.36
N PHE A 25 -28.38 2.67 25.66
CA PHE A 25 -27.23 3.43 26.14
C PHE A 25 -25.90 2.82 25.69
N TRP A 26 -25.74 1.49 25.77
CA TRP A 26 -24.56 0.79 25.26
C TRP A 26 -24.39 0.92 23.74
N GLY A 27 -25.49 0.88 22.98
CA GLY A 27 -25.49 1.13 21.53
C GLY A 27 -25.03 2.55 21.20
N PHE A 28 -25.51 3.54 21.95
CA PHE A 28 -25.08 4.93 21.80
C PHE A 28 -23.59 5.13 22.16
N LYS A 29 -23.15 4.56 23.29
CA LYS A 29 -21.73 4.57 23.73
C LYS A 29 -20.82 3.92 22.68
N SER A 30 -21.26 2.80 22.09
CA SER A 30 -20.56 2.12 21.00
C SER A 30 -20.44 2.97 19.75
N SER A 31 -21.54 3.63 19.34
CA SER A 31 -21.57 4.54 18.19
C SER A 31 -20.63 5.74 18.39
N LEU A 32 -20.67 6.36 19.57
CA LEU A 32 -19.75 7.44 19.94
C LEU A 32 -18.28 6.99 19.91
N ALA A 33 -17.98 5.82 20.47
CA ALA A 33 -16.62 5.28 20.45
C ALA A 33 -16.11 5.05 19.01
N LYS A 34 -16.96 4.59 18.09
CA LYS A 34 -16.60 4.45 16.66
C LYS A 34 -16.33 5.81 16.00
N ARG A 35 -17.16 6.81 16.28
CA ARG A 35 -16.97 8.18 15.75
C ARG A 35 -15.67 8.81 16.27
N LEU A 36 -15.35 8.63 17.55
CA LEU A 36 -14.10 9.13 18.12
C LEU A 36 -12.87 8.53 17.41
N ARG A 37 -12.86 7.21 17.19
CA ARG A 37 -11.78 6.53 16.45
C ARG A 37 -11.63 7.05 15.02
N PHE A 38 -12.74 7.35 14.35
CA PHE A 38 -12.70 7.92 13.00
C PHE A 38 -12.07 9.32 13.00
N VAL A 39 -12.42 10.17 13.97
CA VAL A 39 -11.81 11.50 14.14
C VAL A 39 -10.30 11.40 14.41
N GLU A 40 -9.88 10.48 15.27
CA GLU A 40 -8.46 10.22 15.53
C GLU A 40 -7.70 9.77 14.27
N THR A 41 -8.32 8.92 13.46
CA THR A 41 -7.74 8.46 12.19
C THR A 41 -7.57 9.62 11.20
N ILE A 42 -8.58 10.49 11.07
CA ILE A 42 -8.49 11.69 10.23
C ILE A 42 -7.37 12.61 10.73
N ARG A 43 -7.29 12.83 12.04
CA ARG A 43 -6.24 13.66 12.63
C ARG A 43 -4.85 13.09 12.35
N TYR A 44 -4.69 11.77 12.38
CA TYR A 44 -3.46 11.08 12.00
C TYR A 44 -3.09 11.26 10.53
N ILE A 45 -4.03 11.02 9.61
CA ILE A 45 -3.79 11.18 8.17
C ILE A 45 -3.40 12.63 7.85
N ARG A 46 -3.99 13.60 8.55
CA ARG A 46 -3.66 15.02 8.43
C ARG A 46 -2.41 15.45 9.19
N SER A 47 -1.72 14.53 9.87
CA SER A 47 -0.48 14.89 10.55
C SER A 47 0.62 15.23 9.52
N PRO A 48 1.43 16.27 9.75
CA PRO A 48 2.46 16.70 8.79
C PRO A 48 3.41 15.57 8.39
N ALA A 49 3.86 14.76 9.34
CA ALA A 49 4.77 13.65 9.09
C ALA A 49 4.16 12.59 8.15
N VAL A 50 2.89 12.24 8.35
CA VAL A 50 2.19 11.27 7.49
C VAL A 50 1.96 11.83 6.10
N LEU A 51 1.55 13.10 6.00
CA LEU A 51 1.37 13.77 4.71
C LEU A 51 2.69 13.86 3.93
N ILE A 52 3.80 14.14 4.60
CA ILE A 52 5.14 14.15 3.97
C ILE A 52 5.48 12.75 3.46
N LEU A 53 5.32 11.70 4.25
CA LEU A 53 5.62 10.31 3.83
C LEU A 53 4.74 9.86 2.67
N ILE A 54 3.44 10.17 2.71
CA ILE A 54 2.51 9.89 1.61
C ILE A 54 2.92 10.67 0.36
N GLY A 55 3.23 11.96 0.51
CA GLY A 55 3.70 12.82 -0.57
C GLY A 55 4.96 12.27 -1.24
N ILE A 56 5.98 11.89 -0.45
CA ILE A 56 7.20 11.26 -0.95
C ILE A 56 6.88 9.95 -1.67
N SER A 57 6.02 9.09 -1.10
CA SER A 57 5.66 7.81 -1.71
C SER A 57 4.95 8.00 -3.07
N ILE A 58 4.09 9.02 -3.18
CA ILE A 58 3.42 9.36 -4.44
C ILE A 58 4.43 9.91 -5.45
N SER A 59 5.31 10.83 -5.04
CA SER A 59 6.35 11.38 -5.90
C SER A 59 7.31 10.31 -6.41
N LEU A 60 7.71 9.36 -5.57
CA LEU A 60 8.56 8.24 -5.98
C LEU A 60 7.85 7.32 -6.99
N ASN A 61 6.56 7.05 -6.81
CA ASN A 61 5.78 6.30 -7.81
C ASN A 61 5.64 7.06 -9.13
N TYR A 62 5.50 8.38 -9.08
CA TYR A 62 5.45 9.22 -10.28
C TYR A 62 6.79 9.19 -11.01
N LEU A 63 7.90 9.35 -10.29
CA LEU A 63 9.23 9.24 -10.89
C LEU A 63 9.45 7.84 -11.48
N LEU A 64 9.05 6.79 -10.76
CA LEU A 64 9.11 5.42 -11.26
C LEU A 64 8.37 5.27 -12.60
N PHE A 65 7.16 5.83 -12.71
CA PHE A 65 6.40 5.87 -13.96
C PHE A 65 7.13 6.61 -15.07
N ASP A 66 7.64 7.82 -14.76
CA ASP A 66 8.31 8.67 -15.73
C ASP A 66 9.55 7.98 -16.32
N TYR A 67 10.43 7.45 -15.46
CA TYR A 67 11.64 6.71 -15.85
C TYR A 67 11.32 5.44 -16.65
N ILE A 68 10.30 4.69 -16.25
CA ILE A 68 9.86 3.52 -17.01
C ILE A 68 9.33 3.97 -18.37
N SER A 69 8.48 4.97 -18.45
CA SER A 69 7.84 5.40 -19.71
C SER A 69 8.81 6.01 -20.73
N THR A 70 9.85 6.70 -20.25
CA THR A 70 10.89 7.35 -21.06
C THR A 70 12.00 6.35 -21.42
N GLY A 71 12.56 5.64 -20.44
CA GLY A 71 13.64 4.66 -20.62
C GLY A 71 13.23 3.43 -21.43
N ILE A 72 11.96 3.00 -21.38
CA ILE A 72 11.44 1.89 -22.20
C ILE A 72 11.50 2.16 -23.70
N ARG A 73 11.48 3.43 -24.13
CA ARG A 73 11.56 3.76 -25.56
C ARG A 73 12.95 3.52 -26.13
N GLU A 74 13.97 3.56 -25.28
CA GLU A 74 15.38 3.42 -25.63
C GLU A 74 15.89 1.99 -25.39
N LEU A 75 15.17 1.18 -24.60
CA LEU A 75 15.50 -0.23 -24.38
C LEU A 75 15.31 -1.07 -25.67
N PRO A 76 16.32 -1.83 -26.11
CA PRO A 76 16.21 -2.64 -27.32
C PRO A 76 15.08 -3.67 -27.19
N LYS A 77 14.16 -3.68 -28.17
CA LYS A 77 12.94 -4.53 -28.16
C LYS A 77 13.21 -6.05 -28.24
N GLN A 78 14.40 -6.46 -28.66
CA GLN A 78 14.77 -7.87 -28.85
C GLN A 78 16.27 -8.06 -28.57
N VAL A 79 16.61 -9.08 -27.79
CA VAL A 79 18.00 -9.50 -27.55
C VAL A 79 18.45 -10.41 -28.70
N PRO A 80 19.64 -10.21 -29.29
CA PRO A 80 20.23 -11.19 -30.20
C PRO A 80 20.36 -12.52 -29.47
N PHE A 81 19.70 -13.56 -29.98
CA PHE A 81 19.55 -14.89 -29.36
C PHE A 81 20.88 -15.52 -28.88
N LEU A 82 22.01 -15.08 -29.43
CA LEU A 82 23.37 -15.54 -29.14
C LEU A 82 24.04 -14.87 -27.92
N LEU A 83 23.66 -13.65 -27.52
CA LEU A 83 24.29 -12.94 -26.39
C LEU A 83 23.84 -13.47 -25.02
N ASN A 84 22.63 -14.03 -24.94
CA ASN A 84 22.06 -14.62 -23.71
C ASN A 84 22.85 -15.82 -23.16
N TYR A 85 23.65 -16.49 -23.99
CA TYR A 85 24.44 -17.65 -23.56
C TYR A 85 25.84 -17.27 -23.05
N ILE A 86 26.30 -16.05 -23.32
CA ILE A 86 27.67 -15.60 -22.99
C ILE A 86 27.68 -14.73 -21.73
N ASN A 87 26.63 -13.93 -21.48
CA ASN A 87 26.50 -13.09 -20.29
C ASN A 87 25.10 -13.24 -19.68
N LEU A 88 24.99 -13.99 -18.58
CA LEU A 88 23.75 -14.14 -17.81
C LEU A 88 23.27 -12.81 -17.19
N ASP A 89 24.19 -11.89 -16.92
CA ASP A 89 23.91 -10.58 -16.30
C ASP A 89 23.29 -9.57 -17.28
N MET A 90 23.36 -9.83 -18.60
CA MET A 90 22.83 -8.96 -19.65
C MET A 90 21.46 -9.41 -20.20
N ARG A 91 20.75 -10.26 -19.47
CA ARG A 91 19.42 -10.69 -19.87
C ARG A 91 18.48 -9.49 -19.73
N LEU A 92 18.19 -8.81 -20.85
CA LEU A 92 17.22 -7.72 -20.89
C LEU A 92 15.92 -8.20 -20.23
N VAL A 93 15.55 -7.51 -19.16
CA VAL A 93 14.23 -7.65 -18.54
C VAL A 93 13.19 -7.31 -19.60
N ASN A 94 12.21 -8.19 -19.80
CA ASN A 94 11.15 -7.93 -20.77
C ASN A 94 10.45 -6.62 -20.39
N ARG A 95 10.18 -5.78 -21.40
CA ARG A 95 9.47 -4.51 -21.22
C ARG A 95 8.16 -4.66 -20.45
N GLU A 96 7.44 -5.75 -20.69
CA GLU A 96 6.19 -6.09 -20.00
C GLU A 96 6.39 -6.27 -18.48
N ASP A 97 7.53 -6.83 -18.07
CA ASP A 97 7.86 -7.01 -16.65
C ASP A 97 8.16 -5.66 -15.97
N LEU A 98 8.82 -4.73 -16.67
CA LEU A 98 9.10 -3.37 -16.17
C LEU A 98 7.82 -2.54 -16.04
N GLU A 99 6.90 -2.61 -17.01
CA GLU A 99 5.60 -1.91 -16.93
C GLU A 99 4.75 -2.47 -15.76
N LEU A 100 4.82 -3.77 -15.50
CA LEU A 100 4.11 -4.42 -14.40
C LEU A 100 4.61 -3.94 -13.02
N VAL A 101 5.90 -3.65 -12.87
CA VAL A 101 6.50 -3.16 -11.61
C VAL A 101 5.85 -1.85 -11.15
N TRP A 102 5.60 -0.91 -12.06
CA TRP A 102 4.93 0.34 -11.70
C TRP A 102 3.48 0.11 -11.24
N ILE A 103 2.72 -0.74 -11.95
CA ILE A 103 1.32 -1.04 -11.61
C ILE A 103 1.25 -1.68 -10.21
N VAL A 104 2.11 -2.66 -9.95
CA VAL A 104 2.16 -3.33 -8.64
C VAL A 104 2.60 -2.37 -7.54
N SER A 105 3.57 -1.50 -7.81
CA SER A 105 4.03 -0.45 -6.89
C SER A 105 2.90 0.51 -6.51
N GLY A 106 2.11 0.95 -7.49
CA GLY A 106 0.96 1.82 -7.26
C GLY A 106 -0.11 1.15 -6.39
N ILE A 107 -0.44 -0.12 -6.68
CA ILE A 107 -1.40 -0.90 -5.88
C ILE A 107 -0.89 -1.08 -4.45
N LEU A 108 0.38 -1.45 -4.26
CA LEU A 108 0.97 -1.63 -2.94
C LEU A 108 0.97 -0.33 -2.14
N THR A 109 1.24 0.80 -2.80
CA THR A 109 1.19 2.13 -2.17
C THR A 109 -0.21 2.45 -1.67
N PHE A 110 -1.24 2.22 -2.50
CA PHE A 110 -2.63 2.43 -2.14
C PHE A 110 -3.09 1.53 -0.98
N VAL A 111 -2.79 0.23 -1.06
CA VAL A 111 -3.11 -0.75 -0.01
C VAL A 111 -2.40 -0.39 1.30
N SER A 112 -1.16 0.08 1.23
CA SER A 112 -0.39 0.48 2.40
C SER A 112 -1.00 1.69 3.09
N ILE A 113 -1.46 2.71 2.34
CA ILE A 113 -2.16 3.87 2.91
C ILE A 113 -3.44 3.43 3.64
N LEU A 114 -4.26 2.59 3.00
CA LEU A 114 -5.49 2.07 3.61
C LEU A 114 -5.23 1.23 4.87
N THR A 115 -4.22 0.36 4.81
CA THR A 115 -3.86 -0.52 5.91
C THR A 115 -3.29 0.28 7.08
N THR A 116 -2.50 1.31 6.81
CA THR A 116 -1.94 2.24 7.79
C THR A 116 -3.06 2.98 8.53
N ALA A 117 -4.05 3.50 7.80
CA ALA A 117 -5.21 4.16 8.39
C ALA A 117 -6.03 3.21 9.29
N LYS A 118 -6.17 1.94 8.90
CA LYS A 118 -6.88 0.92 9.68
C LYS A 118 -6.13 0.50 10.94
N ILE A 119 -4.80 0.37 10.86
CA ILE A 119 -3.94 -0.12 11.95
C ILE A 119 -3.64 0.98 12.98
N TYR A 120 -3.67 2.25 12.60
CA TYR A 120 -3.36 3.38 13.49
C TYR A 120 -4.10 3.31 14.83
N ASN A 121 -5.41 3.05 14.81
CA ASN A 121 -6.24 2.98 16.03
C ASN A 121 -5.86 1.81 16.96
N ARG A 122 -5.15 0.80 16.45
CA ARG A 122 -4.71 -0.37 17.24
C ARG A 122 -3.26 -0.25 17.67
N LYS A 123 -2.37 0.25 16.80
CA LYS A 123 -0.92 0.39 17.04
C LYS A 123 -0.36 1.58 16.25
N GLN A 124 -0.25 2.73 16.91
CA GLN A 124 0.21 3.97 16.30
C GLN A 124 1.63 3.86 15.70
N TYR A 125 2.61 3.33 16.45
CA TYR A 125 3.98 3.17 15.94
C TYR A 125 4.08 2.24 14.74
N MET A 126 3.22 1.21 14.68
CA MET A 126 3.23 0.23 13.60
C MET A 126 2.72 0.85 12.29
N SER A 127 1.85 1.87 12.36
CA SER A 127 1.37 2.56 11.16
C SER A 127 2.47 3.45 10.56
N TYR A 128 3.23 4.18 11.37
CA TYR A 128 4.40 4.92 10.90
C TYR A 128 5.47 3.99 10.31
N PHE A 129 5.74 2.86 10.97
CA PHE A 129 6.71 1.89 10.48
C PHE A 129 6.34 1.35 9.08
N ILE A 130 5.06 1.04 8.84
CA ILE A 130 4.59 0.58 7.52
C ILE A 130 4.84 1.63 6.44
N LEU A 131 4.56 2.91 6.72
CA LEU A 131 4.81 3.99 5.74
C LEU A 131 6.31 4.19 5.46
N ILE A 132 7.15 4.09 6.49
CA ILE A 132 8.62 4.19 6.32
C ILE A 132 9.13 3.05 5.46
N VAL A 133 8.72 1.81 5.76
CA VAL A 133 9.12 0.62 4.99
C VAL A 133 8.64 0.73 3.54
N LEU A 134 7.41 1.19 3.31
CA LEU A 134 6.91 1.44 1.96
C LEU A 134 7.78 2.46 1.23
N THR A 135 8.07 3.60 1.85
CA THR A 135 8.87 4.67 1.25
C THR A 135 10.27 4.17 0.89
N PHE A 136 10.89 3.39 1.77
CA PHE A 136 12.20 2.79 1.53
C PHE A 136 12.18 1.74 0.42
N SER A 137 11.13 0.93 0.35
CA SER A 137 10.92 -0.04 -0.74
C SER A 137 10.75 0.66 -2.10
N LEU A 138 10.04 1.79 -2.15
CA LEU A 138 9.88 2.59 -3.37
C LEU A 138 11.20 3.24 -3.79
N SER A 139 11.97 3.76 -2.83
CA SER A 139 13.29 4.34 -3.11
C SER A 139 14.27 3.30 -3.67
N THR A 140 14.32 2.11 -3.06
CA THR A 140 15.22 1.04 -3.52
C THR A 140 14.85 0.47 -4.88
N THR A 141 13.55 0.36 -5.19
CA THR A 141 13.09 -0.08 -6.53
C THR A 141 13.42 0.96 -7.60
N LEU A 142 13.20 2.25 -7.32
CA LEU A 142 13.59 3.33 -8.21
C LEU A 142 15.10 3.35 -8.46
N TYR A 143 15.92 3.21 -7.41
CA TYR A 143 17.38 3.15 -7.53
C TYR A 143 17.84 2.00 -8.44
N LYS A 144 17.25 0.80 -8.29
CA LYS A 144 17.58 -0.35 -9.14
C LYS A 144 17.22 -0.12 -10.60
N ILE A 145 16.07 0.50 -10.87
CA ILE A 145 15.65 0.80 -12.25
C ILE A 145 16.57 1.85 -12.87
N LEU A 146 16.98 2.85 -12.09
CA LEU A 146 17.92 3.87 -12.54
C LEU A 146 19.28 3.24 -12.87
N LEU A 147 19.80 2.38 -11.99
CA LEU A 147 21.04 1.64 -12.21
C LEU A 147 20.97 0.79 -13.49
N LEU A 148 19.86 0.06 -13.66
CA LEU A 148 19.61 -0.73 -14.87
C LEU A 148 19.65 0.18 -16.10
N LEU A 149 18.89 1.28 -16.12
CA LEU A 149 18.89 2.19 -17.27
C LEU A 149 20.27 2.79 -17.58
N THR A 150 21.09 3.10 -16.57
CA THR A 150 22.46 3.61 -16.78
C THR A 150 23.47 2.55 -17.26
N GLU A 151 23.24 1.26 -17.01
CA GLU A 151 24.13 0.20 -17.51
C GLU A 151 23.86 -0.16 -18.98
N TYR A 152 22.67 0.17 -19.50
CA TYR A 152 22.24 -0.16 -20.87
C TYR A 152 22.26 1.02 -21.86
N ILE A 153 22.54 2.26 -21.41
CA ILE A 153 22.84 3.44 -22.25
C ILE A 153 24.35 3.55 -22.43
#